data_AF-E4W4U6-F1
#
_entry.id   AF-E4W4U6-F1
#
_cell.length_a   1.000
_cell.length_b   1.000
_cell.length_c   1.000
_cell.angle_alpha   90.00
_cell.angle_beta   90.00
_cell.angle_gamma   90.00
#
_symmetry.space_group_name_H-M   'P 1'
#
loop_
_entity.id
_entity.type
_entity.pdbx_description
1 polymer ?
#
loop_
_entity_poly.entity_id
_entity_poly.type
_entity_poly.pdbx_seq_one_letter_code
_entity_poly.pdbx_strand_id
1 'polypeptide(L)'
;MGSMMWLLSTPPFEEHKRLSLLMAAAAFEGASIGPLIELAISFDPSILVSAVIGCAIAFGCFSAAAMLARRREYLYLAGLLSSGVSILFWLHFASSIFGGSLALFKFELYFGLLVFVGYIVVDTQDIIEKAHYGDLDYVKHSLTLFVDFVAVFVRVLIIMLKNASEKEEKKRKRRH
;
A
#
# COMPACT_ATOMS: atom_id res chain seq x y z
N MET A 1 -0.72 -2.16 -14.73
CA MET A 1 -0.22 -0.90 -15.36
C MET A 1 -0.98 -0.51 -16.64
N GLY A 2 -0.96 -1.30 -17.72
CA GLY A 2 -1.60 -0.92 -19.00
C GLY A 2 -3.12 -0.70 -18.94
N SER A 3 -3.85 -1.56 -18.20
CA SER A 3 -5.30 -1.42 -17.99
C SER A 3 -5.68 -0.18 -17.18
N MET A 4 -4.85 0.21 -16.20
CA MET A 4 -5.04 1.42 -15.40
C MET A 4 -4.87 2.69 -16.24
N MET A 5 -3.82 2.74 -17.07
CA MET A 5 -3.57 3.88 -17.96
C MET A 5 -4.68 4.04 -19.01
N TRP A 6 -5.23 2.91 -19.50
CA TRP A 6 -6.36 2.90 -20.41
C TRP A 6 -7.65 3.37 -19.73
N LEU A 7 -7.90 2.97 -18.48
CA LEU A 7 -9.04 3.44 -17.70
C LEU A 7 -9.02 4.96 -17.50
N LEU A 8 -7.84 5.54 -17.23
CA LEU A 8 -7.66 6.98 -17.08
C LEU A 8 -7.86 7.76 -18.39
N SER A 9 -7.62 7.11 -19.53
CA SER A 9 -7.81 7.70 -20.87
C SER A 9 -9.25 7.54 -21.38
N THR A 10 -10.07 6.71 -20.72
CA THR A 10 -11.44 6.42 -21.13
C THR A 10 -12.39 7.46 -20.52
N PRO A 11 -13.24 8.11 -21.32
CA PRO A 11 -14.14 9.14 -20.83
C PRO A 11 -15.21 8.58 -19.86
N PRO A 12 -15.67 9.37 -18.90
CA PRO A 12 -16.49 8.90 -17.77
C PRO A 12 -17.87 8.36 -18.15
N PHE A 13 -18.37 8.66 -19.36
CA PHE A 13 -19.66 8.14 -19.84
C PHE A 13 -19.64 6.64 -20.19
N GLU A 14 -18.47 6.03 -20.40
CA GLU A 14 -18.35 4.60 -20.73
C GLU A 14 -18.18 3.72 -19.47
N GLU A 15 -19.13 3.82 -18.54
CA GLU A 15 -19.06 3.19 -17.22
C GLU A 15 -18.73 1.69 -17.27
N HIS A 16 -19.42 0.91 -18.12
CA HIS A 16 -19.19 -0.53 -18.25
C HIS A 16 -17.77 -0.89 -18.69
N LYS A 17 -17.17 -0.12 -19.59
CA LYS A 17 -15.79 -0.34 -20.04
C LYS A 17 -14.79 0.04 -18.95
N ARG A 18 -15.06 1.10 -18.19
CA ARG A 18 -14.20 1.50 -17.08
C ARG A 18 -14.26 0.49 -15.94
N LEU A 19 -15.43 -0.05 -15.64
CA LEU A 19 -15.59 -1.12 -14.66
C LEU A 19 -14.88 -2.41 -15.09
N SER A 20 -14.98 -2.79 -16.37
CA SER A 20 -14.26 -3.98 -16.87
C SER A 20 -12.74 -3.78 -16.83
N LEU A 21 -12.25 -2.58 -17.15
CA LEU A 21 -10.84 -2.21 -17.00
C LEU A 21 -10.38 -2.21 -15.54
N LEU A 22 -11.23 -1.79 -14.60
CA LEU A 22 -10.96 -1.86 -13.16
C LEU A 22 -10.82 -3.32 -12.71
N MET A 23 -11.75 -4.19 -13.11
CA MET A 23 -11.69 -5.62 -12.80
C MET A 23 -10.46 -6.28 -13.41
N ALA A 24 -10.11 -5.93 -14.66
CA ALA A 24 -8.89 -6.41 -15.30
C ALA A 24 -7.63 -5.92 -14.56
N ALA A 25 -7.59 -4.64 -14.14
CA ALA A 25 -6.50 -4.11 -13.34
C ALA A 25 -6.35 -4.85 -12.00
N ALA A 26 -7.45 -5.08 -11.29
CA ALA A 26 -7.45 -5.85 -10.04
C ALA A 26 -6.97 -7.29 -10.23
N ALA A 27 -7.39 -7.96 -11.31
CA ALA A 27 -6.95 -9.31 -11.63
C ALA A 27 -5.44 -9.38 -11.94
N PHE A 28 -4.92 -8.45 -12.74
CA PHE A 28 -3.48 -8.40 -13.05
C PHE A 28 -2.63 -8.04 -11.83
N GLU A 29 -3.12 -7.14 -10.97
CA GLU A 29 -2.44 -6.80 -9.72
C GLU A 29 -2.42 -8.00 -8.75
N GLY A 30 -3.54 -8.73 -8.64
CA GLY A 30 -3.57 -9.98 -7.86
C GLY A 30 -2.60 -11.03 -8.41
N ALA A 31 -2.53 -11.17 -9.73
CA ALA A 31 -1.61 -12.11 -10.38
C ALA A 31 -0.13 -11.72 -10.17
N SER A 32 0.22 -10.43 -10.15
CA SER A 32 1.59 -9.97 -9.92
C SER A 32 2.07 -10.24 -8.48
N ILE A 33 1.16 -10.21 -7.51
CA ILE A 33 1.43 -10.47 -6.09
C ILE A 33 1.34 -11.97 -5.76
N GLY A 34 0.79 -12.79 -6.66
CA GLY A 34 0.62 -14.24 -6.51
C GLY A 34 1.84 -14.98 -5.94
N PRO A 35 3.06 -14.79 -6.48
CA PRO A 35 4.27 -15.44 -5.95
C PRO A 35 4.57 -15.09 -4.49
N LEU A 36 4.30 -13.85 -4.06
CA LEU A 36 4.49 -13.42 -2.68
C LEU A 36 3.47 -14.05 -1.74
N ILE A 37 2.22 -14.20 -2.20
CA ILE A 37 1.16 -14.89 -1.46
C ILE A 37 1.49 -16.38 -1.32
N GLU A 38 1.97 -17.02 -2.38
CA GLU A 38 2.40 -18.43 -2.34
C GLU A 38 3.57 -18.64 -1.38
N LEU A 39 4.53 -17.71 -1.35
CA LEU A 39 5.60 -17.71 -0.35
C LEU A 39 5.05 -17.57 1.09
N ALA A 40 4.05 -16.72 1.30
CA ALA A 40 3.41 -16.57 2.60
C ALA A 40 2.68 -17.85 3.06
N ILE A 41 1.93 -18.47 2.14
CA ILE A 41 1.18 -19.70 2.42
C ILE A 41 2.12 -20.87 2.71
N SER A 42 3.20 -21.00 1.93
CA SER A 42 4.20 -22.06 2.14
C SER A 42 4.97 -21.92 3.45
N PHE A 43 5.14 -20.69 3.96
CA PHE A 43 5.77 -20.45 5.26
C PHE A 43 4.79 -20.70 6.41
N ASP A 44 3.69 -19.96 6.45
CA ASP A 44 2.60 -20.13 7.42
C ASP A 44 1.34 -19.40 6.90
N PRO A 45 0.25 -20.11 6.58
CA PRO A 45 -0.96 -19.51 6.05
C PRO A 45 -1.62 -18.51 7.02
N SER A 46 -1.35 -18.60 8.33
CA SER A 46 -1.86 -17.64 9.31
C SER A 46 -1.28 -16.23 9.12
N ILE A 47 -0.09 -16.10 8.52
CA ILE A 47 0.53 -14.82 8.19
C ILE A 47 -0.32 -14.06 7.16
N LEU A 48 -0.77 -14.76 6.12
CA LEU A 48 -1.60 -14.17 5.08
C LEU A 48 -2.91 -13.63 5.65
N VAL A 49 -3.61 -14.45 6.44
CA VAL A 49 -4.89 -14.06 7.06
C VAL A 49 -4.70 -12.86 7.99
N SER A 50 -3.66 -12.89 8.82
CA SER A 50 -3.35 -11.80 9.74
C SER A 50 -2.98 -10.51 9.00
N ALA A 51 -2.25 -10.60 7.89
CA ALA A 51 -1.89 -9.46 7.06
C ALA A 51 -3.12 -8.82 6.43
N VAL A 52 -4.05 -9.61 5.87
CA VAL A 52 -5.29 -9.10 5.27
C VAL A 52 -6.15 -8.41 6.33
N ILE A 53 -6.38 -9.05 7.48
CA ILE A 53 -7.19 -8.48 8.56
C ILE A 53 -6.55 -7.20 9.11
N GLY A 54 -5.24 -7.22 9.35
CA GLY A 54 -4.49 -6.06 9.83
C GLY A 54 -4.58 -4.89 8.86
N CYS A 55 -4.44 -5.14 7.56
CA CYS A 55 -4.58 -4.10 6.53
C CYS A 55 -6.01 -3.58 6.42
N ALA A 56 -7.03 -4.44 6.47
CA ALA A 56 -8.42 -4.02 6.41
C ALA A 56 -8.81 -3.13 7.59
N ILE A 57 -8.37 -3.47 8.80
CA ILE A 57 -8.58 -2.66 10.00
C ILE A 57 -7.84 -1.32 9.87
N ALA A 58 -6.55 -1.35 9.52
CA ALA A 58 -5.77 -0.13 9.37
C ALA A 58 -6.38 0.80 8.31
N PHE A 59 -6.64 0.29 7.12
CA PHE A 59 -7.28 1.03 6.04
C PHE A 59 -8.61 1.63 6.48
N GLY A 60 -9.50 0.83 7.08
CA GLY A 60 -10.78 1.32 7.59
C GLY A 60 -10.64 2.42 8.65
N CYS A 61 -9.72 2.27 9.61
CA CYS A 61 -9.47 3.27 10.64
C CYS A 61 -8.89 4.57 10.06
N PHE A 62 -7.89 4.48 9.17
CA PHE A 62 -7.24 5.66 8.58
C PHE A 62 -8.15 6.39 7.59
N SER A 63 -8.92 5.68 6.77
CA SER A 63 -9.95 6.30 5.92
C SER A 63 -11.06 6.94 6.74
N ALA A 64 -11.48 6.33 7.87
CA ALA A 64 -12.45 6.95 8.77
C ALA A 64 -11.90 8.22 9.45
N ALA A 65 -10.64 8.20 9.89
CA ALA A 65 -9.97 9.37 10.43
C ALA A 65 -9.84 10.48 9.38
N ALA A 66 -9.52 10.13 8.13
CA ALA A 66 -9.46 11.06 7.01
C ALA A 66 -10.80 11.76 6.77
N MET A 67 -11.91 11.00 6.74
CA MET A 67 -13.26 11.56 6.59
C MET A 67 -13.64 12.58 7.68
N LEU A 68 -13.08 12.44 8.88
CA LEU A 68 -13.35 13.31 10.03
C LEU A 68 -12.36 14.50 10.15
N ALA A 69 -11.24 14.47 9.44
CA ALA A 69 -10.16 15.46 9.55
C ALA A 69 -10.48 16.78 8.81
N ARG A 70 -9.95 17.91 9.31
CA ARG A 70 -10.25 19.25 8.78
C ARG A 70 -9.37 19.60 7.56
N ARG A 71 -9.99 20.17 6.52
CA ARG A 71 -9.40 20.51 5.20
C ARG A 71 -8.02 21.17 5.16
N ARG A 72 -7.62 22.00 6.15
CA ARG A 72 -6.33 22.74 6.09
C ARG A 72 -5.09 21.89 6.38
N GLU A 73 -5.25 20.68 6.91
CA GLU A 73 -4.13 19.80 7.27
C GLU A 73 -3.56 19.03 6.07
N TYR A 74 -4.27 19.02 4.93
CA TYR A 74 -3.91 18.28 3.71
C TYR A 74 -2.56 18.69 3.10
N LEU A 75 -2.31 20.00 2.96
CA LEU A 75 -1.06 20.52 2.39
C LEU A 75 0.18 20.14 3.23
N TYR A 76 0.03 20.16 4.56
CA TYR A 76 1.12 19.77 5.46
C TYR A 76 1.35 18.25 5.44
N LEU A 77 0.28 17.46 5.39
CA LEU A 77 0.37 16.01 5.34
C LEU A 77 0.97 15.52 4.01
N ALA A 78 0.53 16.05 2.88
CA ALA A 78 1.07 15.72 1.56
C ALA A 78 2.56 16.11 1.42
N GLY A 79 2.95 17.28 1.94
CA GLY A 79 4.34 17.71 2.00
C GLY A 79 5.22 16.78 2.85
N LEU A 80 4.72 16.39 4.04
CA LEU A 80 5.40 15.45 4.93
C LEU A 80 5.58 14.07 4.26
N LEU A 81 4.55 13.55 3.60
CA LEU A 81 4.60 12.23 2.96
C LEU A 81 5.52 12.20 1.73
N SER A 82 5.45 13.22 0.89
CA SER A 82 6.36 13.38 -0.25
C SER A 82 7.83 13.43 0.20
N SER A 83 8.11 14.13 1.30
CA SER A 83 9.45 14.14 1.89
C SER A 83 9.86 12.76 2.44
N GLY A 84 8.91 12.01 3.02
CA GLY A 84 9.12 10.64 3.48
C GLY A 84 9.47 9.66 2.35
N VAL A 85 8.75 9.72 1.21
CA VAL A 85 9.10 8.93 0.01
C VAL A 85 10.50 9.27 -0.50
N SER A 86 10.83 10.56 -0.54
CA SER A 86 12.15 11.01 -1.00
C SER A 86 13.27 10.47 -0.09
N ILE A 87 13.06 10.45 1.23
CA ILE A 87 13.99 9.86 2.19
C ILE A 87 14.13 8.35 1.97
N LEU A 88 13.02 7.62 1.78
CA LEU A 88 13.03 6.19 1.48
C LEU A 88 13.80 5.89 0.20
N PHE A 89 13.60 6.69 -0.85
CA PHE A 89 14.32 6.56 -2.11
C PHE A 89 15.83 6.70 -1.91
N TRP A 90 16.27 7.73 -1.19
CA TRP A 90 17.69 7.94 -0.89
C TRP A 90 18.28 6.87 0.02
N LEU A 91 17.51 6.35 0.99
CA LEU A 91 17.94 5.24 1.84
C LEU A 91 18.07 3.93 1.06
N HIS A 92 17.12 3.61 0.18
CA HIS A 92 17.22 2.46 -0.72
C HIS A 92 18.45 2.57 -1.62
N PHE A 93 18.70 3.76 -2.18
CA PHE A 93 19.85 4.03 -3.02
C PHE A 93 21.17 3.90 -2.25
N ALA A 94 21.26 4.49 -1.06
CA ALA A 94 22.42 4.38 -0.19
C ALA A 94 22.67 2.93 0.26
N SER A 95 21.62 2.21 0.64
CA SER A 95 21.67 0.79 1.01
C SER A 95 22.19 -0.07 -0.14
N SER A 96 21.80 0.23 -1.38
CA SER A 96 22.27 -0.47 -2.58
C SER A 96 23.75 -0.22 -2.90
N ILE A 97 24.29 0.96 -2.57
CA ILE A 97 25.70 1.32 -2.84
C ILE A 97 26.63 0.85 -1.71
N PHE A 98 26.21 1.03 -0.46
CA PHE A 98 27.07 0.83 0.71
C PHE A 98 26.84 -0.51 1.43
N GLY A 99 25.89 -1.32 0.97
CA GLY A 99 25.49 -2.56 1.64
C GLY A 99 24.70 -2.27 2.91
N GLY A 100 23.37 -2.25 2.81
CA GLY A 100 22.48 -1.93 3.92
C GLY A 100 22.64 -2.84 5.14
N SER A 101 22.76 -2.23 6.33
CA SER A 101 22.69 -2.95 7.59
C SER A 101 21.27 -3.45 7.86
N LEU A 102 21.13 -4.53 8.64
CA LEU A 102 19.82 -5.08 9.02
C LEU A 102 18.93 -4.07 9.75
N ALA A 103 19.53 -3.08 10.42
CA ALA A 103 18.83 -1.97 11.07
C ALA A 103 18.28 -0.96 10.04
N LEU A 104 19.06 -0.59 9.01
CA LEU A 104 18.60 0.29 7.93
C LEU A 104 17.44 -0.33 7.16
N PHE A 105 17.50 -1.63 6.87
CA PHE A 105 16.41 -2.33 6.20
C PHE A 105 15.14 -2.40 7.07
N LYS A 106 15.27 -2.62 8.39
CA LYS A 106 14.12 -2.58 9.30
C LYS A 106 13.51 -1.18 9.36
N PHE A 107 14.34 -0.15 9.48
CA PHE A 107 13.88 1.23 9.44
C PHE A 107 13.12 1.52 8.15
N GLU A 108 13.70 1.18 7.00
CA GLU A 108 13.08 1.35 5.69
C GLU A 108 11.74 0.64 5.57
N LEU A 109 11.64 -0.61 6.05
CA LEU A 109 10.38 -1.36 6.05
C LEU A 109 9.26 -0.65 6.82
N TYR A 110 9.50 -0.29 8.08
CA TYR A 110 8.49 0.33 8.95
C TYR A 110 8.22 1.80 8.58
N PHE A 111 9.24 2.55 8.15
CA PHE A 111 9.07 3.91 7.66
C PHE A 111 8.30 3.94 6.34
N GLY A 112 8.57 2.99 5.44
CA GLY A 112 7.79 2.79 4.22
C GLY A 112 6.33 2.47 4.53
N LEU A 113 6.07 1.63 5.53
CA LEU A 113 4.69 1.35 5.97
C LEU A 113 3.99 2.62 6.46
N LEU A 114 4.66 3.45 7.27
CA LEU A 114 4.12 4.74 7.74
C LEU A 114 3.74 5.64 6.57
N VAL A 115 4.61 5.73 5.56
CA VAL A 115 4.40 6.56 4.38
C VAL A 115 3.22 6.04 3.55
N PHE A 116 3.13 4.72 3.28
CA PHE A 116 2.00 4.14 2.54
C PHE A 116 0.66 4.32 3.28
N VAL A 117 0.66 4.16 4.60
CA VAL A 117 -0.53 4.42 5.41
C VAL A 117 -0.93 5.90 5.35
N GLY A 118 0.04 6.82 5.31
CA GLY A 118 -0.25 8.23 5.11
C GLY A 118 -0.82 8.56 3.72
N TYR A 119 -0.39 7.85 2.68
CA TYR A 119 -0.99 7.99 1.33
C TYR A 119 -2.48 7.65 1.33
N ILE A 120 -2.90 6.59 2.03
CA ILE A 120 -4.33 6.28 2.17
C ILE A 120 -5.10 7.49 2.70
N VAL A 121 -4.56 8.20 3.70
CA VAL A 121 -5.20 9.37 4.29
C VAL A 121 -5.26 10.52 3.28
N VAL A 122 -4.16 10.79 2.57
CA VAL A 122 -4.10 11.83 1.53
C VAL A 122 -5.08 11.53 0.40
N ASP A 123 -5.05 10.33 -0.15
CA ASP A 123 -5.87 9.95 -1.29
C ASP A 123 -7.36 9.92 -0.91
N THR A 124 -7.69 9.45 0.31
CA THR A 124 -9.07 9.55 0.83
C THR A 124 -9.52 11.01 0.92
N GLN A 125 -8.67 11.92 1.39
CA GLN A 125 -9.02 13.35 1.47
C GLN A 125 -9.14 14.01 0.10
N ASP A 126 -8.25 13.68 -0.83
CA ASP A 126 -8.28 14.19 -2.21
C ASP A 126 -9.57 13.76 -2.92
N ILE A 127 -10.02 12.52 -2.72
CA ILE A 127 -11.31 12.01 -3.21
C ILE A 127 -12.47 12.80 -2.63
N ILE A 128 -12.48 13.07 -1.32
CA ILE A 128 -13.54 13.85 -0.66
C ILE A 128 -13.56 15.30 -1.17
N GLU A 129 -12.39 15.90 -1.39
CA GLU A 129 -12.27 17.24 -1.92
C GLU A 129 -12.77 17.33 -3.36
N LYS A 130 -12.37 16.39 -4.23
CA LYS A 130 -12.87 16.25 -5.59
C LYS A 130 -14.38 16.07 -5.64
N ALA A 131 -14.94 15.21 -4.79
CA ALA A 131 -16.38 15.03 -4.66
C ALA A 131 -17.11 16.32 -4.28
N HIS A 132 -16.52 17.14 -3.40
CA HIS A 132 -17.08 18.44 -3.03
C HIS A 132 -17.06 19.46 -4.18
N TYR A 133 -16.08 19.37 -5.09
CA TYR A 133 -16.03 20.18 -6.32
C TYR A 133 -16.84 19.58 -7.48
N GLY A 134 -17.61 18.51 -7.24
CA GLY A 134 -18.53 17.91 -8.21
C GLY A 134 -17.94 16.77 -9.05
N ASP A 135 -16.70 16.34 -8.78
CA ASP A 135 -16.12 15.14 -9.40
C ASP A 135 -16.58 13.88 -8.64
N LEU A 136 -17.57 13.19 -9.20
CA LEU A 136 -18.17 11.98 -8.62
C LEU A 136 -17.72 10.70 -9.35
N ASP A 137 -16.52 10.72 -9.95
CA ASP A 137 -15.95 9.58 -10.65
C ASP A 137 -15.51 8.44 -9.70
N TYR A 138 -16.49 7.69 -9.20
CA TYR A 138 -16.27 6.62 -8.23
C TYR A 138 -15.39 5.48 -8.77
N VAL A 139 -15.34 5.26 -10.09
CA VAL A 139 -14.50 4.20 -10.68
C VAL A 139 -13.02 4.56 -10.52
N LYS A 140 -12.66 5.81 -10.84
CA LYS A 140 -11.31 6.32 -10.65
C LYS A 140 -10.94 6.38 -9.17
N HIS A 141 -11.83 6.88 -8.33
CA HIS A 141 -11.61 6.95 -6.88
C HIS A 141 -11.42 5.55 -6.26
N SER A 142 -12.19 4.55 -6.70
CA SER A 142 -12.04 3.16 -6.26
C SER A 142 -10.71 2.56 -6.71
N LEU A 143 -10.26 2.86 -7.94
CA LEU A 143 -8.96 2.39 -8.43
C LEU A 143 -7.81 2.92 -7.59
N THR A 144 -7.82 4.22 -7.26
CA THR A 144 -6.81 4.86 -6.41
C THR A 144 -6.73 4.17 -5.05
N LEU A 145 -7.86 4.05 -4.34
CA LEU A 145 -7.91 3.41 -3.03
C LEU A 145 -7.52 1.92 -3.08
N PHE A 146 -7.85 1.22 -4.17
CA PHE A 146 -7.45 -0.18 -4.36
C PHE A 146 -5.92 -0.32 -4.47
N VAL A 147 -5.26 0.56 -5.23
CA VAL A 147 -3.79 0.53 -5.38
C VAL A 147 -3.11 0.82 -4.05
N ASP A 148 -3.60 1.79 -3.28
CA ASP A 148 -3.07 2.10 -1.95
C ASP A 148 -3.22 0.93 -0.98
N PHE A 149 -4.40 0.29 -0.97
CA PHE A 149 -4.65 -0.89 -0.14
C PHE A 149 -3.67 -2.02 -0.48
N VAL A 150 -3.49 -2.29 -1.77
CA VAL A 150 -2.56 -3.31 -2.25
C VAL A 150 -1.12 -3.00 -1.85
N ALA A 151 -0.69 -1.74 -1.97
CA ALA A 151 0.65 -1.32 -1.57
C ALA A 151 0.91 -1.55 -0.08
N VAL A 152 -0.04 -1.18 0.79
CA VAL A 152 0.04 -1.46 2.23
C VAL A 152 0.03 -2.96 2.51
N PHE A 153 -0.85 -3.72 1.85
CA PHE A 153 -0.93 -5.17 2.00
C PHE A 153 0.40 -5.86 1.70
N VAL A 154 1.00 -5.57 0.55
CA VAL A 154 2.32 -6.12 0.16
C VAL A 154 3.38 -5.76 1.21
N ARG A 155 3.40 -4.51 1.69
CA ARG A 155 4.38 -4.07 2.69
C ARG A 155 4.22 -4.82 4.02
N VAL A 156 2.98 -4.94 4.51
CA VAL A 156 2.67 -5.68 5.75
C VAL A 156 3.05 -7.16 5.60
N LEU A 157 2.71 -7.78 4.47
CA LEU A 157 3.00 -9.20 4.20
C LEU A 157 4.51 -9.48 4.25
N ILE A 158 5.32 -8.61 3.62
CA ILE A 158 6.80 -8.70 3.65
C ILE A 158 7.33 -8.57 5.10
N ILE A 159 6.80 -7.62 5.87
CA ILE A 159 7.20 -7.42 7.27
C ILE A 159 6.90 -8.67 8.10
N MET A 160 5.70 -9.24 7.95
CA MET A 160 5.29 -10.42 8.72
C MET A 160 6.11 -11.65 8.34
N LEU A 161 6.33 -11.90 7.05
CA LEU A 161 7.20 -12.98 6.56
C LEU A 161 8.61 -12.88 7.12
N LYS A 162 9.20 -11.69 7.08
CA LYS A 162 10.55 -11.47 7.62
C LYS A 162 10.61 -11.71 9.13
N ASN A 163 9.64 -11.19 9.87
CA ASN A 163 9.57 -11.38 11.33
C ASN A 163 9.42 -12.87 11.69
N ALA A 164 8.63 -13.62 10.92
CA ALA A 164 8.45 -15.05 11.12
C ALA A 164 9.73 -15.84 10.85
N SER A 165 10.41 -15.54 9.73
CA SER A 165 11.73 -16.11 9.38
C SER A 165 12.79 -15.86 10.46
N GLU A 166 12.93 -14.62 10.95
CA GLU A 166 13.87 -14.27 12.04
C GLU A 166 13.56 -15.04 13.33
N LYS A 167 12.29 -15.32 13.62
CA LYS A 167 11.86 -16.06 14.82
C LYS A 167 12.22 -17.53 14.71
N GLU A 168 12.08 -18.14 13.54
CA GLU A 168 12.51 -19.53 13.30
C GLU A 168 14.02 -19.70 13.39
N GLU A 169 14.79 -18.78 12.80
CA GLU A 169 16.25 -18.83 12.86
C GLU A 169 16.77 -18.75 14.30
N LYS A 170 16.19 -17.86 15.11
CA LYS A 170 16.50 -17.74 16.55
C LYS A 170 16.14 -19.01 17.32
N LYS A 171 15.02 -19.67 17.00
CA LYS A 171 14.65 -20.95 17.64
C LYS A 171 15.66 -22.05 17.28
N ARG A 172 16.12 -22.10 16.03
CA ARG A 172 17.12 -23.08 15.58
C ARG A 172 18.47 -22.87 16.27
N LYS A 173 18.92 -21.62 16.42
CA LYS A 173 20.16 -21.25 17.14
C LYS A 173 20.13 -21.55 18.64
N ARG A 174 18.95 -21.67 19.27
CA ARG A 174 18.81 -22.04 20.69
C ARG A 174 18.77 -23.56 20.93
N ARG A 175 18.61 -24.36 19.86
CA ARG A 175 18.56 -25.83 19.92
C ARG A 175 19.91 -26.49 19.63
N HIS A 176 20.85 -25.74 19.06
CA HIS A 176 22.26 -26.09 18.94
C HIS A 176 23.04 -25.40 20.05
#